data_AF-A0A961Y866-F1
#
_entry.id   AF-A0A961Y866-F1
#
_cell.length_a   1.000
_cell.length_b   1.000
_cell.length_c   1.000
_cell.angle_alpha   90.00
_cell.angle_beta   90.00
_cell.angle_gamma   90.00
#
_symmetry.space_group_name_H-M   'P 1'
#
loop_
_entity.id
_entity.type
_entity.pdbx_description
1 polymer ?
#
loop_
_entity_poly.entity_id
_entity_poly.type
_entity_poly.pdbx_seq_one_letter_code
_entity_poly.pdbx_strand_id
1 'polypeptide(L)'
;TDGVDMAPEAVMAAREVIGDMFGKAYVPESLRMYKSKQKNAQEAHECIRPTVMGAAAGSLSGVTPADGKLYDLIWKRSLACQMAAARLERTTVDIASNDRNVGLRATGQVVKFDGFLKVYEESRDDRSGNGEDEDDQNRLPAMAERDALKRGNVEPNQHFTQPPPRYSEAALVKKMEELGIGRPSTYASIISVIQDREYVRKDKGRLVPEEKGRLVTAFLENFFRRYVGYDFTAELEEELDDVSGGRKDWRDLLARFWKDFSVNADETMKLRNAEVIEKVNEALAEHIFPAREDGTDPRLCPKCGKGQLSLKPGKFGAFIGCSNYPDCNYTRQLVVNGDASAAEDNGPRILGQDPDTGEEVSIRTGRFGVYVQLGDGEKPRRSSIPKGWDAAELTLEQALALLSLPREVGAHPETGKPISAGIGRYGPFVLHDGQYANLSSVEEVFSVGLNRAVSALAEKAGKARARTASTIRTLGTFDGVDGAIEVKSGRYGPYVTNGKINATLPKSLEPETISIEEAAALIVKKAEAGGGKKKAGRKKS
;
A
#
# COMPACT_ATOMS: atom_id res chain seq x y z
N THR A 1 -4.82 -14.81 19.28
CA THR A 1 -5.20 -16.13 19.80
C THR A 1 -5.96 -16.86 18.72
N ASP A 2 -5.68 -18.14 18.57
CA ASP A 2 -6.39 -19.17 17.77
C ASP A 2 -7.32 -20.02 18.66
N GLY A 3 -7.31 -19.80 19.97
CA GLY A 3 -8.20 -20.46 20.90
C GLY A 3 -9.61 -19.87 20.84
N VAL A 4 -10.60 -20.76 20.85
CA VAL A 4 -12.03 -20.41 20.93
C VAL A 4 -12.64 -20.77 22.29
N ASP A 5 -11.84 -21.37 23.18
CA ASP A 5 -12.28 -21.73 24.52
C ASP A 5 -12.45 -20.47 25.38
N MET A 6 -13.43 -20.52 26.27
CA MET A 6 -13.75 -19.45 27.19
C MET A 6 -13.67 -20.01 28.60
N ALA A 7 -12.96 -19.32 29.48
CA ALA A 7 -12.77 -19.73 30.85
C ALA A 7 -14.12 -19.93 31.55
N PRO A 8 -14.29 -20.97 32.39
CA PRO A 8 -15.57 -21.28 33.02
C PRO A 8 -16.19 -20.10 33.77
N GLU A 9 -15.38 -19.26 34.41
CA GLU A 9 -15.82 -18.09 35.15
C GLU A 9 -16.41 -17.03 34.21
N ALA A 10 -15.80 -16.85 33.03
CA ALA A 10 -16.28 -15.93 32.01
C ALA A 10 -17.56 -16.43 31.35
N VAL A 11 -17.70 -17.76 31.16
CA VAL A 11 -18.96 -18.37 30.71
C VAL A 11 -20.09 -18.12 31.71
N MET A 12 -19.83 -18.28 33.02
CA MET A 12 -20.81 -17.97 34.06
C MET A 12 -21.20 -16.49 34.05
N ALA A 13 -20.23 -15.59 33.98
CA ALA A 13 -20.47 -14.14 33.95
C ALA A 13 -21.28 -13.72 32.71
N ALA A 14 -21.00 -14.31 31.54
CA ALA A 14 -21.79 -14.05 30.33
C ALA A 14 -23.25 -14.48 30.52
N ARG A 15 -23.50 -15.65 31.11
CA ARG A 15 -24.86 -16.17 31.35
C ARG A 15 -25.66 -15.28 32.31
N GLU A 16 -25.02 -14.78 33.36
CA GLU A 16 -25.63 -13.82 34.29
C GLU A 16 -26.05 -12.54 33.57
N VAL A 17 -25.11 -11.92 32.84
CA VAL A 17 -25.39 -10.72 32.03
C VAL A 17 -26.49 -10.96 31.01
N ILE A 18 -26.51 -12.11 30.34
CA ILE A 18 -27.57 -12.46 29.40
C ILE A 18 -28.93 -12.58 30.10
N GLY A 19 -28.97 -13.23 31.26
CA GLY A 19 -30.18 -13.39 32.08
C GLY A 19 -30.75 -12.05 32.52
N ASP A 20 -29.88 -11.14 32.95
CA ASP A 20 -30.26 -9.80 33.43
C ASP A 20 -30.71 -8.88 32.30
N MET A 21 -30.01 -8.90 31.16
CA MET A 21 -30.29 -7.98 30.05
C MET A 21 -31.39 -8.46 29.10
N PHE A 22 -31.48 -9.77 28.84
CA PHE A 22 -32.38 -10.33 27.81
C PHE A 22 -33.45 -11.25 28.39
N GLY A 23 -33.26 -11.76 29.60
CA GLY A 23 -34.20 -12.65 30.29
C GLY A 23 -33.85 -14.13 30.18
N LYS A 24 -34.45 -14.94 31.06
CA LYS A 24 -34.13 -16.37 31.22
C LYS A 24 -34.26 -17.20 29.94
N ALA A 25 -35.18 -16.85 29.04
CA ALA A 25 -35.37 -17.57 27.76
C ALA A 25 -34.14 -17.48 26.83
N TYR A 26 -33.28 -16.48 27.00
CA TYR A 26 -32.06 -16.29 26.22
C TYR A 26 -30.84 -17.01 26.81
N VAL A 27 -30.97 -17.58 28.02
CA VAL A 27 -29.91 -18.35 28.67
C VAL A 27 -30.13 -19.85 28.37
N PRO A 28 -29.22 -20.54 27.65
CA PRO A 28 -29.34 -21.98 27.42
C PRO A 28 -29.34 -22.76 28.74
N GLU A 29 -30.08 -23.88 28.79
CA GLU A 29 -30.08 -24.76 29.96
C GLU A 29 -28.70 -25.37 30.21
N SER A 30 -28.02 -25.83 29.15
CA SER A 30 -26.67 -26.41 29.22
C SER A 30 -25.59 -25.39 28.86
N LEU A 31 -24.39 -25.59 29.42
CA LEU A 31 -23.22 -24.78 29.08
C LEU A 31 -22.78 -24.99 27.62
N ARG A 32 -22.41 -23.89 26.95
CA ARG A 32 -21.83 -23.92 25.62
C ARG A 32 -20.31 -23.80 25.73
N MET A 33 -19.63 -24.93 25.52
CA MET A 33 -18.17 -24.99 25.48
C MET A 33 -17.74 -25.11 24.02
N TYR A 34 -16.88 -24.19 23.58
CA TYR A 34 -16.29 -24.20 22.25
C TYR A 34 -14.83 -24.65 22.37
N LYS A 35 -14.43 -25.67 21.62
CA LYS A 35 -13.06 -26.19 21.64
C LYS A 35 -12.53 -26.27 20.22
N SER A 36 -11.34 -25.71 19.99
CA SER A 36 -10.57 -25.96 18.78
C SER A 36 -9.60 -27.12 18.99
N LYS A 37 -9.22 -27.81 17.92
CA LYS A 37 -8.14 -28.79 17.94
C LYS A 37 -6.81 -28.04 17.90
N GLN A 38 -6.34 -27.53 19.03
CA GLN A 38 -4.98 -26.97 19.09
C GLN A 38 -3.95 -28.10 19.21
N LYS A 39 -2.94 -28.10 18.32
CA LYS A 39 -1.86 -29.09 18.32
C LYS A 39 -0.87 -28.88 19.48
N ASN A 40 -0.78 -27.66 20.03
CA ASN A 40 0.19 -27.33 21.07
C ASN A 40 -0.51 -26.85 22.36
N ALA A 41 -0.46 -27.66 23.42
CA ALA A 41 -1.10 -27.35 24.70
C ALA A 41 -0.51 -26.12 25.44
N GLN A 42 0.70 -25.69 25.06
CA GLN A 42 1.33 -24.48 25.59
C GLN A 42 0.77 -23.19 24.99
N GLU A 43 0.11 -23.27 23.83
CA GLU A 43 -0.58 -22.15 23.15
C GLU A 43 -2.10 -22.21 23.34
N ALA A 44 -2.56 -22.93 24.39
CA ALA A 44 -3.96 -22.97 24.81
C ALA A 44 -4.41 -21.62 25.38
N HIS A 45 -4.48 -20.64 24.50
CA HIS A 45 -4.91 -19.29 24.78
C HIS A 45 -6.43 -19.24 24.80
N GLU A 46 -6.97 -18.42 25.69
CA GLU A 46 -8.40 -18.13 25.71
C GLU A 46 -8.82 -17.37 24.44
N CYS A 47 -10.12 -17.42 24.10
CA CYS A 47 -10.71 -16.54 23.10
C CYS A 47 -10.58 -15.05 23.46
N ILE A 48 -10.68 -14.18 22.46
CA ILE A 48 -10.74 -12.73 22.67
C ILE A 48 -12.14 -12.38 23.18
N ARG A 49 -12.22 -11.88 24.42
CA ARG A 49 -13.47 -11.52 25.08
C ARG A 49 -13.27 -10.33 26.03
N PRO A 50 -14.36 -9.70 26.51
CA PRO A 50 -14.28 -8.74 27.60
C PRO A 50 -13.66 -9.37 28.85
N THR A 51 -12.84 -8.59 29.56
CA THR A 51 -12.35 -8.95 30.90
C THR A 51 -13.48 -8.95 31.93
N VAL A 52 -14.43 -8.01 31.79
CA VAL A 52 -15.64 -7.88 32.60
C VAL A 52 -16.86 -7.94 31.68
N MET A 53 -17.65 -9.01 31.77
CA MET A 53 -18.79 -9.21 30.86
C MET A 53 -19.89 -8.15 31.01
N GLY A 54 -20.08 -7.59 32.22
CA GLY A 54 -21.10 -6.55 32.46
C GLY A 54 -20.74 -5.17 31.91
N ALA A 55 -19.51 -4.94 31.46
CA ALA A 55 -19.09 -3.65 30.91
C ALA A 55 -19.51 -3.52 29.45
N ALA A 56 -20.73 -3.03 29.18
CA ALA A 56 -21.16 -2.77 27.81
C ALA A 56 -20.33 -1.65 27.17
N ALA A 57 -20.19 -1.64 25.84
CA ALA A 57 -19.34 -0.66 25.13
C ALA A 57 -19.66 0.81 25.47
N GLY A 58 -20.94 1.15 25.67
CA GLY A 58 -21.38 2.50 26.06
C GLY A 58 -20.96 2.94 27.47
N SER A 59 -20.48 2.01 28.30
CA SER A 59 -20.01 2.26 29.68
C SER A 59 -18.51 2.54 29.77
N LEU A 60 -17.76 2.34 28.68
CA LEU A 60 -16.31 2.54 28.67
C LEU A 60 -15.95 4.03 28.57
N SER A 61 -14.98 4.46 29.38
CA SER A 61 -14.40 5.80 29.34
C SER A 61 -12.96 5.75 28.82
N GLY A 62 -12.50 6.84 28.19
CA GLY A 62 -11.12 6.96 27.70
C GLY A 62 -10.79 6.13 26.46
N VAL A 63 -11.78 5.57 25.77
CA VAL A 63 -11.60 4.80 24.53
C VAL A 63 -11.78 5.68 23.30
N THR A 64 -11.00 5.43 22.25
CA THR A 64 -11.25 6.07 20.96
C THR A 64 -12.53 5.52 20.33
N PRO A 65 -13.18 6.25 19.40
CA PRO A 65 -14.35 5.73 18.69
C PRO A 65 -14.09 4.41 17.95
N ALA A 66 -12.85 4.18 17.47
CA ALA A 66 -12.48 2.94 16.81
C ALA A 66 -12.37 1.78 17.81
N ASP A 67 -11.69 2.00 18.94
CA ASP A 67 -11.53 0.99 19.98
C ASP A 67 -12.89 0.62 20.60
N GLY A 68 -13.76 1.61 20.82
CA GLY A 68 -15.11 1.39 21.33
C GLY A 68 -15.96 0.51 20.41
N LYS A 69 -15.85 0.69 19.08
CA LYS A 69 -16.54 -0.16 18.09
C LYS A 69 -15.98 -1.58 18.07
N LEU A 70 -14.66 -1.74 18.12
CA LEU A 70 -14.03 -3.06 18.17
C LEU A 70 -14.42 -3.80 19.47
N TYR A 71 -14.43 -3.10 20.59
CA TYR A 71 -14.88 -3.65 21.87
C TYR A 71 -16.35 -4.07 21.82
N ASP A 72 -17.24 -3.24 21.26
CA ASP A 72 -18.66 -3.56 21.10
C ASP A 72 -18.86 -4.84 20.29
N LEU A 73 -18.09 -5.01 19.20
CA LEU A 73 -18.10 -6.23 18.39
C LEU A 73 -17.67 -7.46 19.21
N ILE A 74 -16.55 -7.36 19.93
CA ILE A 74 -16.03 -8.44 20.80
C ILE A 74 -17.03 -8.78 21.90
N TRP A 75 -17.63 -7.77 22.54
CA TRP A 75 -18.61 -7.93 23.62
C TRP A 75 -19.87 -8.63 23.11
N LYS A 76 -20.45 -8.16 22.00
CA LYS A 76 -21.63 -8.77 21.39
C LYS A 76 -21.38 -10.21 20.97
N ARG A 77 -20.24 -10.51 20.34
CA ARG A 77 -19.88 -11.88 19.94
C ARG A 77 -19.68 -12.81 21.15
N SER A 78 -19.10 -12.29 22.22
CA SER A 78 -18.87 -13.04 23.48
C SER A 78 -20.18 -13.38 24.19
N LEU A 79 -21.17 -12.48 24.20
CA LEU A 79 -22.50 -12.80 24.74
C LEU A 79 -23.25 -13.75 23.80
N ALA A 80 -23.28 -13.44 22.51
CA ALA A 80 -24.02 -14.23 21.53
C ALA A 80 -23.61 -15.71 21.51
N CYS A 81 -22.33 -16.04 21.69
CA CYS A 81 -21.88 -17.43 21.74
C CYS A 81 -22.43 -18.20 22.96
N GLN A 82 -22.82 -17.51 24.03
CA GLN A 82 -23.42 -18.09 25.23
C GLN A 82 -24.95 -17.98 25.28
N MET A 83 -25.59 -17.37 24.28
CA MET A 83 -27.05 -17.22 24.20
C MET A 83 -27.76 -18.46 23.62
N ALA A 84 -29.07 -18.52 23.84
CA ALA A 84 -29.94 -19.53 23.24
C ALA A 84 -29.94 -19.44 21.70
N ALA A 85 -30.08 -20.60 21.04
CA ALA A 85 -30.14 -20.65 19.58
C ALA A 85 -31.39 -19.92 19.07
N ALA A 86 -31.24 -19.18 17.97
CA ALA A 86 -32.38 -18.67 17.23
C ALA A 86 -33.23 -19.83 16.68
N ARG A 87 -34.55 -19.68 16.68
CA ARG A 87 -35.49 -20.62 16.06
C ARG A 87 -36.13 -19.93 14.87
N LEU A 88 -35.81 -20.44 13.69
CA LEU A 88 -36.26 -19.93 12.41
C LEU A 88 -37.10 -20.99 11.71
N GLU A 89 -38.22 -20.59 11.13
CA GLU A 89 -39.06 -21.46 10.30
C GLU A 89 -38.83 -21.13 8.83
N ARG A 90 -38.20 -22.04 8.09
CA ARG A 90 -38.00 -21.87 6.65
C ARG A 90 -39.34 -22.08 5.93
N THR A 91 -39.82 -21.04 5.28
CA THR A 91 -41.10 -21.03 4.55
C THR A 91 -40.82 -20.89 3.06
N THR A 92 -41.47 -21.73 2.25
CA THR A 92 -41.49 -21.60 0.79
C THR A 92 -42.92 -21.38 0.36
N VAL A 93 -43.13 -20.32 -0.40
CA VAL A 93 -44.46 -19.87 -0.82
C VAL A 93 -44.49 -19.96 -2.33
N ASP A 94 -45.34 -20.84 -2.85
CA ASP A 94 -45.64 -20.94 -4.27
C ASP A 94 -46.96 -20.19 -4.54
N ILE A 95 -46.88 -19.14 -5.35
CA ILE A 95 -48.02 -18.30 -5.72
C ILE A 95 -48.31 -18.53 -7.19
N ALA A 96 -49.49 -19.07 -7.49
CA ALA A 96 -49.94 -19.28 -8.86
C ALA A 96 -50.93 -18.18 -9.27
N SER A 97 -50.86 -17.75 -10.52
CA SER A 97 -51.93 -16.95 -11.14
C SER A 97 -53.23 -17.76 -11.25
N ASN A 98 -54.38 -17.08 -11.32
CA ASN A 98 -55.69 -17.74 -11.42
C ASN A 98 -55.80 -18.68 -12.64
N ASP A 99 -55.11 -18.35 -13.74
CA ASP A 99 -55.03 -19.14 -14.96
C ASP A 99 -53.90 -20.19 -14.96
N ARG A 100 -53.10 -20.26 -13.87
CA ARG A 100 -51.96 -21.16 -13.67
C ARG A 100 -50.83 -21.06 -14.71
N ASN A 101 -50.79 -19.98 -15.49
CA ASN A 101 -49.74 -19.75 -16.48
C ASN A 101 -48.47 -19.14 -15.87
N VAL A 102 -48.58 -18.49 -14.71
CA VAL A 102 -47.45 -17.84 -14.03
C VAL A 102 -47.33 -18.40 -12.61
N GLY A 103 -46.14 -18.90 -12.28
CA GLY A 103 -45.75 -19.29 -10.94
C GLY A 103 -44.70 -18.34 -10.38
N LEU A 104 -44.97 -17.76 -9.23
CA LEU A 104 -44.00 -17.00 -8.44
C LEU A 104 -43.60 -17.84 -7.24
N ARG A 105 -42.32 -17.81 -6.87
CA ARG A 105 -41.81 -18.49 -5.68
C ARG A 105 -41.10 -17.48 -4.80
N ALA A 106 -41.48 -17.47 -3.53
CA ALA A 106 -40.73 -16.78 -2.49
C ALA A 106 -40.19 -17.82 -1.49
N THR A 107 -38.91 -17.72 -1.16
CA THR A 107 -38.29 -18.55 -0.12
C THR A 107 -37.74 -17.61 0.94
N GLY A 108 -38.05 -17.91 2.19
CA GLY A 108 -37.57 -17.09 3.28
C GLY A 108 -37.72 -17.75 4.64
N GLN A 109 -37.46 -16.99 5.69
CA GLN A 109 -37.47 -17.46 7.06
C GLN A 109 -38.37 -16.58 7.92
N VAL A 110 -39.13 -17.21 8.80
CA VAL A 110 -39.93 -16.54 9.83
C VAL A 110 -39.23 -16.75 11.18
N VAL A 111 -38.85 -15.66 11.84
CA VAL A 111 -38.20 -15.73 13.17
C VAL A 111 -39.25 -16.07 14.23
N LYS A 112 -39.15 -17.26 14.84
CA LYS A 112 -40.00 -17.65 15.99
C LYS A 112 -39.39 -17.24 17.32
N PHE A 113 -38.06 -17.24 17.38
CA PHE A 113 -37.27 -16.78 18.52
C PHE A 113 -35.93 -16.30 18.01
N ASP A 114 -35.55 -15.07 18.34
CA ASP A 114 -34.35 -14.40 17.85
C ASP A 114 -33.07 -14.91 18.54
N GLY A 115 -33.16 -15.41 19.78
CA GLY A 115 -32.01 -16.00 20.48
C GLY A 115 -30.78 -15.09 20.44
N PHE A 116 -29.62 -15.64 20.05
CA PHE A 116 -28.38 -14.88 19.91
C PHE A 116 -28.41 -13.77 18.84
N LEU A 117 -29.30 -13.86 17.84
CA LEU A 117 -29.44 -12.83 16.78
C LEU A 117 -29.89 -11.47 17.34
N LYS A 118 -30.50 -11.46 18.53
CA LYS A 118 -30.87 -10.24 19.24
C LYS A 118 -29.68 -9.32 19.53
N VAL A 119 -28.48 -9.89 19.63
CA VAL A 119 -27.25 -9.17 20.02
C VAL A 119 -26.22 -9.16 18.90
N TYR A 120 -26.18 -10.20 18.05
CA TYR A 120 -25.15 -10.34 17.03
C TYR A 120 -25.69 -10.99 15.74
N GLU A 121 -25.50 -10.32 14.60
CA GLU A 121 -25.77 -10.85 13.25
C GLU A 121 -24.48 -10.72 12.42
N GLU A 122 -23.94 -11.84 11.94
CA GLU A 122 -22.63 -11.92 11.27
C GLU A 122 -22.65 -11.29 9.87
N SER A 123 -23.79 -11.32 9.19
CA SER A 123 -23.95 -10.92 7.78
C SER A 123 -23.87 -9.41 7.52
N ARG A 124 -23.87 -8.56 8.56
CA ARG A 124 -23.77 -7.10 8.37
C ARG A 124 -22.34 -6.61 8.07
N ASP A 125 -21.32 -7.42 8.36
CA ASP A 125 -19.91 -7.00 8.27
C ASP A 125 -19.24 -7.29 6.91
N ASP A 126 -19.86 -8.09 6.02
CA ASP A 126 -19.32 -8.42 4.68
C ASP A 126 -19.89 -7.54 3.54
N ARG A 127 -20.35 -6.32 3.87
CA ARG A 127 -20.97 -5.32 2.96
C ARG A 127 -19.98 -4.68 1.96
N SER A 128 -19.29 -5.48 1.16
CA SER A 128 -18.42 -4.98 0.09
C SER A 128 -18.62 -5.70 -1.24
N GLY A 129 -19.87 -5.87 -1.66
CA GLY A 129 -20.20 -6.30 -3.03
C GLY A 129 -21.67 -6.04 -3.32
N ASN A 130 -21.97 -5.41 -4.45
CA ASN A 130 -23.31 -5.06 -4.89
C ASN A 130 -24.30 -6.22 -4.72
N GLY A 131 -25.18 -6.08 -3.74
CA GLY A 131 -26.31 -6.94 -3.43
C GLY A 131 -27.02 -6.32 -2.25
N GLU A 132 -28.18 -5.73 -2.50
CA GLU A 132 -29.10 -5.33 -1.44
C GLU A 132 -29.35 -6.53 -0.50
N ASP A 133 -29.56 -6.24 0.79
CA ASP A 133 -29.51 -7.19 1.90
C ASP A 133 -30.22 -8.55 1.64
N GLU A 134 -29.50 -9.59 1.19
CA GLU A 134 -30.10 -10.93 0.97
C GLU A 134 -30.74 -11.51 2.24
N ASP A 135 -30.22 -11.19 3.43
CA ASP A 135 -30.73 -11.72 4.70
C ASP A 135 -31.98 -11.00 5.24
N ASP A 136 -32.14 -9.70 4.99
CA ASP A 136 -33.38 -8.98 5.34
C ASP A 136 -34.46 -9.16 4.26
N GLN A 137 -34.06 -9.36 2.99
CA GLN A 137 -34.99 -9.70 1.90
C GLN A 137 -35.59 -11.10 2.02
N ASN A 138 -34.92 -12.01 2.71
CA ASN A 138 -35.40 -13.37 2.94
C ASN A 138 -36.29 -13.51 4.19
N ARG A 139 -36.66 -12.41 4.89
CA ARG A 139 -37.62 -12.50 6.00
C ARG A 139 -39.05 -12.43 5.48
N LEU A 140 -39.81 -13.49 5.69
CA LEU A 140 -41.22 -13.53 5.30
C LEU A 140 -42.12 -13.16 6.50
N PRO A 141 -43.25 -12.46 6.27
CA PRO A 141 -44.25 -12.28 7.31
C PRO A 141 -44.91 -13.63 7.65
N ALA A 142 -45.52 -13.72 8.83
CA ALA A 142 -46.36 -14.87 9.15
C ALA A 142 -47.55 -14.94 8.17
N MET A 143 -47.80 -16.11 7.59
CA MET A 143 -48.85 -16.35 6.60
C MET A 143 -49.37 -17.78 6.68
N ALA A 144 -50.57 -18.02 6.15
CA ALA A 144 -51.22 -19.32 6.05
C ALA A 144 -51.56 -19.69 4.60
N GLU A 145 -51.84 -20.97 4.36
CA GLU A 145 -52.31 -21.41 3.04
C GLU A 145 -53.59 -20.66 2.67
N ARG A 146 -53.64 -20.13 1.45
CA ARG A 146 -54.78 -19.41 0.86
C ARG A 146 -55.04 -18.01 1.44
N ASP A 147 -54.08 -17.42 2.15
CA ASP A 147 -54.13 -16.00 2.49
C ASP A 147 -54.29 -15.16 1.20
N ALA A 148 -55.16 -14.16 1.27
CA ALA A 148 -55.41 -13.28 0.14
C ALA A 148 -54.21 -12.36 -0.12
N LEU A 149 -53.62 -12.45 -1.32
CA LEU A 149 -52.50 -11.61 -1.73
C LEU A 149 -52.96 -10.48 -2.64
N LYS A 150 -52.42 -9.28 -2.43
CA LYS A 150 -52.57 -8.15 -3.36
C LYS A 150 -51.30 -8.02 -4.19
N ARG A 151 -51.44 -7.97 -5.51
CA ARG A 151 -50.32 -7.70 -6.42
C ARG A 151 -49.83 -6.27 -6.20
N GLY A 152 -48.56 -6.14 -5.79
CA GLY A 152 -47.85 -4.86 -5.71
C GLY A 152 -47.30 -4.42 -7.06
N ASN A 153 -46.21 -3.64 -7.03
CA ASN A 153 -45.48 -3.28 -8.24
C ASN A 153 -44.83 -4.52 -8.87
N VAL A 154 -44.73 -4.55 -10.21
CA VAL A 154 -44.03 -5.61 -10.94
C VAL A 154 -42.86 -4.98 -11.68
N GLU A 155 -41.64 -5.35 -11.27
CA GLU A 155 -40.41 -4.76 -11.77
C GLU A 155 -39.63 -5.80 -12.59
N PRO A 156 -39.47 -5.62 -13.91
CA PRO A 156 -38.66 -6.50 -14.72
C PRO A 156 -37.17 -6.23 -14.46
N ASN A 157 -36.47 -7.22 -13.92
CA ASN A 157 -35.03 -7.14 -13.63
C ASN A 157 -34.23 -8.02 -14.59
N GLN A 158 -33.17 -7.46 -15.18
CA GLN A 158 -32.19 -8.19 -15.99
C GLN A 158 -30.95 -8.45 -15.13
N HIS A 159 -30.48 -9.70 -15.12
CA HIS A 159 -29.28 -10.10 -14.39
C HIS A 159 -28.23 -10.68 -15.35
N PHE A 160 -26.96 -10.53 -14.96
CA PHE A 160 -25.81 -11.10 -15.64
C PHE A 160 -25.00 -11.96 -14.66
N THR A 161 -24.31 -12.98 -15.16
CA THR A 161 -23.37 -13.75 -14.35
C THR A 161 -22.20 -12.88 -13.95
N GLN A 162 -21.90 -12.83 -12.66
CA GLN A 162 -20.74 -12.09 -12.15
C GLN A 162 -19.51 -13.00 -12.04
N PRO A 163 -18.29 -12.48 -12.29
CA PRO A 163 -17.07 -13.22 -12.02
C PRO A 163 -16.87 -13.43 -10.51
N PRO A 164 -16.02 -14.37 -10.09
CA PRO A 164 -15.69 -14.56 -8.69
C PRO A 164 -15.20 -13.25 -8.04
N PRO A 165 -15.68 -12.91 -6.83
CA PRO A 165 -15.28 -11.69 -6.16
C PRO A 165 -13.80 -11.74 -5.78
N ARG A 166 -13.13 -10.59 -5.83
CA ARG A 166 -11.77 -10.46 -5.30
C ARG A 166 -11.78 -10.62 -3.78
N TYR A 167 -10.64 -11.04 -3.23
CA TYR A 167 -10.47 -11.11 -1.77
C TYR A 167 -10.54 -9.72 -1.13
N SER A 168 -11.27 -9.60 -0.01
CA SER A 168 -10.96 -8.58 1.01
C SER A 168 -9.80 -9.07 1.89
N GLU A 169 -9.28 -8.21 2.76
CA GLU A 169 -8.31 -8.63 3.78
C GLU A 169 -8.88 -9.76 4.65
N ALA A 170 -10.12 -9.63 5.12
CA ALA A 170 -10.78 -10.66 5.92
C ALA A 170 -10.95 -11.99 5.15
N ALA A 171 -11.41 -11.93 3.89
CA ALA A 171 -11.56 -13.14 3.07
C ALA A 171 -10.21 -13.80 2.76
N LEU A 172 -9.13 -13.01 2.60
CA LEU A 172 -7.79 -13.55 2.42
C LEU A 172 -7.28 -14.23 3.71
N VAL A 173 -7.46 -13.61 4.88
CA VAL A 173 -7.11 -14.23 6.17
C VAL A 173 -7.85 -15.55 6.35
N LYS A 174 -9.16 -15.55 6.10
CA LYS A 174 -9.97 -16.77 6.16
C LYS A 174 -9.43 -17.85 5.21
N LYS A 175 -9.06 -17.46 3.99
CA LYS A 175 -8.51 -18.42 3.03
C LYS A 175 -7.15 -18.97 3.44
N MET A 176 -6.30 -18.13 4.02
CA MET A 176 -5.01 -18.54 4.57
C MET A 176 -5.17 -19.50 5.74
N GLU A 177 -6.09 -19.23 6.65
CA GLU A 177 -6.44 -20.10 7.77
C GLU A 177 -6.95 -21.47 7.28
N GLU A 178 -7.86 -21.50 6.31
CA GLU A 178 -8.35 -22.74 5.67
C GLU A 178 -7.23 -23.58 5.05
N LEU A 179 -6.19 -22.92 4.51
CA LEU A 179 -5.03 -23.56 3.91
C LEU A 179 -3.92 -23.87 4.93
N GLY A 180 -4.07 -23.51 6.20
CA GLY A 180 -3.04 -23.69 7.23
C GLY A 180 -1.81 -22.78 7.07
N ILE A 181 -1.92 -21.72 6.27
CA ILE A 181 -0.82 -20.79 5.97
C ILE A 181 -0.89 -19.59 6.90
N GLY A 182 0.21 -19.29 7.59
CA GLY A 182 0.26 -18.22 8.58
C GLY A 182 -0.39 -18.60 9.91
N ARG A 183 -0.34 -17.68 10.87
CA ARG A 183 -0.78 -17.82 12.25
C ARG A 183 -1.43 -16.50 12.70
N PRO A 184 -2.19 -16.47 13.82
CA PRO A 184 -2.79 -15.23 14.32
C PRO A 184 -1.80 -14.07 14.51
N SER A 185 -0.52 -14.38 14.78
CA SER A 185 0.56 -13.41 14.92
C SER A 185 1.08 -12.87 13.58
N THR A 186 0.78 -13.53 12.45
CA THR A 186 1.36 -13.21 11.14
C THR A 186 0.34 -12.73 10.10
N TYR A 187 -0.96 -12.95 10.27
CA TYR A 187 -1.96 -12.53 9.28
C TYR A 187 -1.90 -11.03 8.93
N ALA A 188 -1.89 -10.16 9.95
CA ALA A 188 -1.84 -8.72 9.73
C ALA A 188 -0.51 -8.28 9.08
N SER A 189 0.61 -8.89 9.48
CA SER A 189 1.92 -8.55 8.93
C SER A 189 2.09 -9.03 7.48
N ILE A 190 1.56 -10.21 7.14
CA ILE A 190 1.55 -10.72 5.76
C ILE A 190 0.79 -9.74 4.85
N ILE A 191 -0.42 -9.33 5.26
CA ILE A 191 -1.25 -8.38 4.51
C ILE A 191 -0.57 -7.02 4.36
N SER A 192 0.09 -6.51 5.41
CA SER A 192 0.86 -5.26 5.33
C SER A 192 2.02 -5.41 4.35
N VAL A 193 2.82 -6.47 4.48
CA VAL A 193 4.04 -6.66 3.67
C VAL A 193 3.74 -6.78 2.18
N ILE A 194 2.69 -7.49 1.79
CA ILE A 194 2.32 -7.61 0.36
C ILE A 194 1.80 -6.28 -0.22
N GLN A 195 1.23 -5.41 0.61
CA GLN A 195 0.81 -4.06 0.22
C GLN A 195 2.00 -3.09 0.18
N ASP A 196 2.80 -3.04 1.24
CA ASP A 196 3.98 -2.17 1.38
C ASP A 196 5.03 -2.43 0.30
N ARG A 197 5.14 -3.69 -0.17
CA ARG A 197 6.03 -4.09 -1.27
C ARG A 197 5.41 -3.90 -2.65
N GLU A 198 4.20 -3.36 -2.73
CA GLU A 198 3.48 -3.09 -3.98
C GLU A 198 3.26 -4.36 -4.81
N TYR A 199 3.02 -5.51 -4.15
CA TYR A 199 2.58 -6.74 -4.83
C TYR A 199 1.07 -6.76 -5.02
N VAL A 200 0.35 -6.08 -4.14
CA VAL A 200 -1.09 -5.95 -4.13
C VAL A 200 -1.43 -4.52 -3.71
N ARG A 201 -2.46 -3.94 -4.30
CA ARG A 201 -3.08 -2.69 -3.81
C ARG A 201 -4.46 -2.95 -3.24
N LYS A 202 -4.89 -2.10 -2.32
CA LYS A 202 -6.25 -2.09 -1.82
C LYS A 202 -7.09 -1.09 -2.63
N ASP A 203 -8.15 -1.58 -3.26
CA ASP A 203 -9.11 -0.77 -3.99
C ASP A 203 -10.52 -1.11 -3.52
N LYS A 204 -11.26 -0.13 -3.01
CA LYS A 204 -12.63 -0.27 -2.47
C LYS A 204 -12.79 -1.48 -1.53
N GLY A 205 -11.81 -1.70 -0.64
CA GLY A 205 -11.82 -2.81 0.33
C GLY A 205 -11.45 -4.18 -0.25
N ARG A 206 -11.11 -4.27 -1.54
CA ARG A 206 -10.67 -5.48 -2.22
C ARG A 206 -9.19 -5.41 -2.57
N LEU A 207 -8.53 -6.55 -2.51
CA LEU A 207 -7.13 -6.73 -2.84
C LEU A 207 -6.97 -7.00 -4.33
N VAL A 208 -6.25 -6.12 -5.01
CA VAL A 208 -5.97 -6.22 -6.46
C VAL A 208 -4.48 -6.48 -6.66
N PRO A 209 -4.10 -7.61 -7.27
CA PRO A 209 -2.70 -7.92 -7.51
C PRO A 209 -2.09 -6.93 -8.51
N GLU A 210 -0.96 -6.35 -8.11
CA GLU A 210 -0.12 -5.51 -8.95
C GLU A 210 0.72 -6.35 -9.90
N GLU A 211 1.24 -5.71 -10.95
CA GLU A 211 2.10 -6.35 -11.94
C GLU A 211 3.36 -6.95 -11.35
N LYS A 212 3.98 -6.21 -10.43
CA LYS A 212 5.16 -6.68 -9.71
C LYS A 212 4.83 -7.96 -8.95
N GLY A 213 3.65 -8.03 -8.34
CA GLY A 213 3.15 -9.25 -7.68
C GLY A 213 3.05 -10.41 -8.66
N ARG A 214 2.40 -10.19 -9.81
CA ARG A 214 2.21 -11.22 -10.86
C ARG A 214 3.52 -11.71 -11.46
N LEU A 215 4.47 -10.81 -11.72
CA LEU A 215 5.80 -11.15 -12.21
C LEU A 215 6.57 -12.01 -11.21
N VAL A 216 6.55 -11.62 -9.93
CA VAL A 216 7.19 -12.38 -8.86
C VAL A 216 6.53 -13.74 -8.68
N THR A 217 5.20 -13.82 -8.69
CA THR A 217 4.46 -15.08 -8.62
C THR A 217 4.83 -16.00 -9.79
N ALA A 218 4.78 -15.51 -11.03
CA ALA A 218 5.14 -16.32 -12.21
C ALA A 218 6.59 -16.81 -12.14
N PHE A 219 7.52 -15.97 -11.69
CA PHE A 219 8.91 -16.39 -11.47
C PHE A 219 8.99 -17.51 -10.41
N LEU A 220 8.38 -17.31 -9.24
CA LEU A 220 8.45 -18.29 -8.15
C LEU A 220 7.73 -19.60 -8.48
N GLU A 221 6.61 -19.58 -9.21
CA GLU A 221 5.89 -20.79 -9.63
C GLU A 221 6.70 -21.63 -10.63
N ASN A 222 7.53 -21.00 -11.46
CA ASN A 222 8.34 -21.70 -12.46
C ASN A 222 9.67 -22.22 -11.91
N PHE A 223 10.32 -21.48 -11.00
CA PHE A 223 11.65 -21.84 -10.51
C PHE A 223 11.66 -22.33 -9.04
N PHE A 224 10.66 -21.97 -8.25
CA PHE A 224 10.57 -22.29 -6.82
C PHE A 224 9.23 -22.92 -6.44
N ARG A 225 8.59 -23.66 -7.37
CA ARG A 225 7.23 -24.23 -7.21
C ARG A 225 6.96 -24.88 -5.86
N ARG A 226 7.91 -25.68 -5.37
CA ARG A 226 7.81 -26.34 -4.05
C ARG A 226 7.60 -25.34 -2.91
N TYR A 227 8.35 -24.23 -2.92
CA TYR A 227 8.40 -23.24 -1.84
C TYR A 227 7.22 -22.25 -1.85
N VAL A 228 6.49 -22.16 -2.96
CA VAL A 228 5.24 -21.37 -3.05
C VAL A 228 3.98 -22.24 -3.06
N GLY A 229 4.14 -23.56 -2.97
CA GLY A 229 3.03 -24.50 -2.82
C GLY A 229 2.35 -24.32 -1.47
N TYR A 230 1.02 -24.40 -1.47
CA TYR A 230 0.23 -24.24 -0.25
C TYR A 230 0.56 -25.33 0.78
N ASP A 231 0.61 -26.59 0.35
CA ASP A 231 0.90 -27.73 1.24
C ASP A 231 2.26 -27.60 1.91
N PHE A 232 3.31 -27.24 1.16
CA PHE A 232 4.65 -27.06 1.73
C PHE A 232 4.69 -25.94 2.77
N THR A 233 3.99 -24.85 2.51
CA THR A 233 3.94 -23.70 3.42
C THR A 233 3.20 -24.07 4.70
N ALA A 234 2.06 -24.75 4.58
CA ALA A 234 1.28 -25.23 5.72
C ALA A 234 2.09 -26.23 6.56
N GLU A 235 2.73 -27.22 5.91
CA GLU A 235 3.60 -28.18 6.57
C GLU A 235 4.78 -27.52 7.30
N LEU A 236 5.42 -26.51 6.70
CA LEU A 236 6.51 -25.80 7.35
C LEU A 236 6.04 -25.08 8.62
N GLU A 237 4.86 -24.47 8.59
CA GLU A 237 4.27 -23.86 9.79
C GLU A 237 3.98 -24.91 10.87
N GLU A 238 3.50 -26.09 10.50
CA GLU A 238 3.35 -27.21 11.45
C GLU A 238 4.69 -27.71 12.01
N GLU A 239 5.72 -27.81 11.18
CA GLU A 239 7.06 -28.18 11.65
C GLU A 239 7.64 -27.13 12.64
N LEU A 240 7.30 -25.85 12.47
CA LEU A 240 7.65 -24.78 13.40
C LEU A 240 6.87 -24.88 14.72
N ASP A 241 5.60 -25.27 14.69
CA ASP A 241 4.81 -25.54 15.90
C ASP A 241 5.35 -26.76 16.68
N ASP A 242 5.88 -27.75 15.98
CA ASP A 242 6.56 -28.89 16.62
C ASP A 242 7.88 -28.48 17.27
N VAL A 243 8.62 -27.55 16.65
CA VAL A 243 9.80 -26.95 17.27
C VAL A 243 9.42 -26.16 18.51
N SER A 244 8.40 -25.30 18.45
CA SER A 244 7.96 -24.50 19.61
C SER A 244 7.45 -25.40 20.74
N GLY A 245 6.78 -26.51 20.41
CA GLY A 245 6.34 -27.54 21.36
C GLY A 245 7.43 -28.50 21.85
N GLY A 246 8.69 -28.32 21.44
CA GLY A 246 9.82 -29.15 21.87
C GLY A 246 9.83 -30.58 21.30
N ARG A 247 9.00 -30.86 20.28
CA ARG A 247 8.90 -32.17 19.61
C ARG A 247 9.95 -32.33 18.50
N LYS A 248 10.61 -31.24 18.08
CA LYS A 248 11.59 -31.22 16.99
C LYS A 248 12.73 -30.24 17.26
N ASP A 249 13.94 -30.59 16.82
CA ASP A 249 15.08 -29.68 16.90
C ASP A 249 15.05 -28.65 15.75
N TRP A 250 15.21 -27.37 16.10
CA TRP A 250 15.14 -26.26 15.15
C TRP A 250 16.34 -26.22 14.20
N ARG A 251 17.52 -26.70 14.62
CA ARG A 251 18.71 -26.73 13.75
C ARG A 251 18.58 -27.81 12.71
N ASP A 252 18.04 -28.96 13.06
CA ASP A 252 17.73 -30.04 12.11
C ASP A 252 16.68 -29.60 11.08
N LEU A 253 15.66 -28.84 11.51
CA LEU A 253 14.69 -28.22 10.60
C LEU A 253 15.38 -27.28 9.60
N LEU A 254 16.16 -26.32 10.09
CA LEU A 254 16.86 -25.36 9.24
C LEU A 254 17.88 -26.02 8.30
N ALA A 255 18.62 -27.02 8.78
CA ALA A 255 19.60 -27.74 7.98
C ALA A 255 18.94 -28.48 6.81
N ARG A 256 17.81 -29.17 7.05
CA ARG A 256 17.03 -29.84 6.00
C ARG A 256 16.47 -28.84 4.98
N PHE A 257 15.86 -27.75 5.46
CA PHE A 257 15.34 -26.70 4.57
C PHE A 257 16.45 -26.12 3.69
N TRP A 258 17.57 -25.71 4.31
CA TRP A 258 18.67 -25.06 3.61
C TRP A 258 19.35 -25.96 2.59
N LYS A 259 19.50 -27.25 2.89
CA LYS A 259 20.12 -28.23 1.99
C LYS A 259 19.42 -28.27 0.64
N ASP A 260 18.09 -28.37 0.63
CA ASP A 260 17.33 -28.43 -0.62
C ASP A 260 17.20 -27.04 -1.28
N PHE A 261 16.97 -26.00 -0.47
CA PHE A 261 16.75 -24.65 -0.98
C PHE A 261 18.00 -24.06 -1.64
N SER A 262 19.17 -24.25 -1.05
CA SER A 262 20.44 -23.73 -1.59
C SER A 262 20.76 -24.32 -2.95
N VAL A 263 20.52 -25.62 -3.16
CA VAL A 263 20.73 -26.27 -4.46
C VAL A 263 19.82 -25.67 -5.53
N ASN A 264 18.52 -25.51 -5.25
CA ASN A 264 17.60 -24.91 -6.21
C ASN A 264 17.94 -23.43 -6.49
N ALA A 265 18.33 -22.68 -5.46
CA ALA A 265 18.76 -21.30 -5.61
C ALA A 265 20.02 -21.19 -6.50
N ASP A 266 21.03 -22.04 -6.28
CA ASP A 266 22.26 -22.07 -7.06
C ASP A 266 22.03 -22.48 -8.52
N GLU A 267 21.11 -23.42 -8.77
CA GLU A 267 20.71 -23.80 -10.13
C GLU A 267 20.00 -22.66 -10.85
N THR A 268 19.05 -22.00 -10.17
CA THR A 268 18.32 -20.87 -10.72
C THR A 268 19.25 -19.67 -11.00
N MET A 269 20.25 -19.42 -10.13
CA MET A 269 21.25 -18.36 -10.32
C MET A 269 22.14 -18.56 -11.54
N LYS A 270 22.29 -19.80 -12.04
CA LYS A 270 23.07 -20.09 -13.26
C LYS A 270 22.31 -19.75 -14.55
N LEU A 271 20.99 -19.54 -14.46
CA LEU A 271 20.17 -19.20 -15.61
C LEU A 271 20.51 -17.80 -16.12
N ARG A 272 20.52 -17.64 -17.45
CA ARG A 272 20.67 -16.33 -18.06
C ARG A 272 19.36 -15.56 -17.92
N ASN A 273 19.44 -14.24 -17.75
CA ASN A 273 18.25 -13.37 -17.68
C ASN A 273 17.30 -13.58 -18.87
N ALA A 274 17.82 -13.89 -20.06
CA ALA A 274 17.01 -14.18 -21.24
C ALA A 274 16.12 -15.44 -21.06
N GLU A 275 16.68 -16.52 -20.50
CA GLU A 275 15.97 -17.78 -20.26
C GLU A 275 14.87 -17.60 -19.20
N VAL A 276 15.18 -16.81 -18.15
CA VAL A 276 14.19 -16.45 -17.11
C VAL A 276 13.03 -15.65 -17.72
N ILE A 277 13.34 -14.63 -18.52
CA ILE A 277 12.31 -13.77 -19.13
C ILE A 277 11.46 -14.54 -20.13
N GLU A 278 12.04 -15.44 -20.90
CA GLU A 278 11.30 -16.31 -21.81
C GLU A 278 10.26 -17.14 -21.05
N LYS A 279 10.68 -17.78 -19.95
CA LYS A 279 9.77 -18.56 -19.09
C LYS A 279 8.67 -17.72 -18.45
N VAL A 280 9.00 -16.54 -17.95
CA VAL A 280 8.00 -15.62 -17.38
C VAL A 280 7.04 -15.12 -18.46
N ASN A 281 7.52 -14.85 -19.68
CA ASN A 281 6.71 -14.41 -20.81
C ASN A 281 5.77 -15.51 -21.34
N GLU A 282 6.19 -16.77 -21.25
CA GLU A 282 5.36 -17.95 -21.51
C GLU A 282 4.26 -18.06 -20.45
N ALA A 283 4.62 -18.03 -19.16
CA ALA A 283 3.68 -18.18 -18.05
C ALA A 283 2.64 -17.05 -17.96
N LEU A 284 3.02 -15.82 -18.32
CA LEU A 284 2.12 -14.66 -18.28
C LEU A 284 1.49 -14.32 -19.64
N ALA A 285 1.63 -15.18 -20.65
CA ALA A 285 1.20 -14.88 -22.01
C ALA A 285 -0.27 -14.45 -22.10
N GLU A 286 -1.18 -15.24 -21.52
CA GLU A 286 -2.63 -14.98 -21.56
C GLU A 286 -3.02 -13.72 -20.79
N HIS A 287 -2.25 -13.39 -19.75
CA HIS A 287 -2.52 -12.24 -18.91
C HIS A 287 -2.00 -10.93 -19.51
N ILE A 288 -0.82 -10.98 -20.15
CA ILE A 288 -0.18 -9.80 -20.76
C ILE A 288 -0.74 -9.54 -22.17
N PHE A 289 -1.15 -10.60 -22.87
CA PHE A 289 -1.67 -10.57 -24.24
C PHE A 289 -3.03 -11.29 -24.32
N PRO A 290 -4.09 -10.70 -23.71
CA PRO A 290 -5.43 -11.29 -23.79
C PRO A 290 -5.94 -11.33 -25.22
N ALA A 291 -6.82 -12.30 -25.52
CA ALA A 291 -7.44 -12.43 -26.83
C ALA A 291 -8.18 -11.13 -27.22
N ARG A 292 -7.98 -10.70 -28.47
CA ARG A 292 -8.68 -9.53 -29.02
C ARG A 292 -10.03 -9.93 -29.59
N GLU A 293 -11.01 -9.02 -29.48
CA GLU A 293 -12.37 -9.23 -30.00
C GLU A 293 -12.38 -9.41 -31.52
N ASP A 294 -11.43 -8.80 -32.22
CA ASP A 294 -11.25 -8.89 -33.67
C ASP A 294 -10.59 -10.20 -34.14
N GLY A 295 -10.23 -11.10 -33.22
CA GLY A 295 -9.57 -12.38 -33.51
C GLY A 295 -8.12 -12.25 -34.00
N THR A 296 -7.54 -11.05 -33.99
CA THR A 296 -6.14 -10.85 -34.39
C THR A 296 -5.18 -11.36 -33.32
N ASP A 297 -3.97 -11.76 -33.73
CA ASP A 297 -2.93 -12.22 -32.80
C ASP A 297 -2.65 -11.12 -31.75
N PRO A 298 -2.90 -11.39 -30.45
CA PRO A 298 -2.66 -10.43 -29.37
C PRO A 298 -1.23 -9.91 -29.29
N ARG A 299 -0.26 -10.71 -29.78
CA ARG A 299 1.16 -10.36 -29.80
C ARG A 299 1.56 -9.57 -31.04
N LEU A 300 0.70 -9.38 -32.03
CA LEU A 300 1.06 -8.59 -33.20
C LEU A 300 1.26 -7.13 -32.83
N CYS A 301 2.43 -6.58 -33.16
CA CYS A 301 2.78 -5.19 -32.86
C CYS A 301 1.89 -4.22 -33.66
N PRO A 302 1.12 -3.34 -32.99
CA PRO A 302 0.19 -2.43 -33.67
C PRO A 302 0.92 -1.36 -34.50
N LYS A 303 2.18 -1.04 -34.16
CA LYS A 303 2.95 -0.01 -34.87
C LYS A 303 3.47 -0.46 -36.23
N CYS A 304 3.93 -1.71 -36.36
CA CYS A 304 4.59 -2.19 -37.57
C CYS A 304 3.86 -3.33 -38.28
N GLY A 305 2.88 -3.96 -37.63
CA GLY A 305 2.09 -5.07 -38.19
C GLY A 305 2.90 -6.33 -38.54
N LYS A 306 4.19 -6.41 -38.15
CA LYS A 306 5.10 -7.52 -38.50
C LYS A 306 5.80 -8.14 -37.30
N GLY A 307 6.22 -7.32 -36.34
CA GLY A 307 6.91 -7.79 -35.14
C GLY A 307 5.96 -8.35 -34.08
N GLN A 308 6.47 -9.23 -33.23
CA GLN A 308 5.77 -9.79 -32.08
C GLN A 308 6.15 -9.05 -30.80
N LEU A 309 5.16 -8.78 -29.96
CA LEU A 309 5.32 -8.18 -28.65
C LEU A 309 5.75 -9.25 -27.63
N SER A 310 6.77 -8.94 -26.83
CA SER A 310 7.22 -9.80 -25.75
C SER A 310 7.63 -8.97 -24.53
N LEU A 311 7.63 -9.58 -23.35
CA LEU A 311 8.28 -8.99 -22.18
C LEU A 311 9.79 -8.85 -22.45
N LYS A 312 10.37 -7.70 -22.10
CA LYS A 312 11.77 -7.34 -22.26
C LYS A 312 12.32 -6.76 -20.96
N PRO A 313 13.62 -6.97 -20.65
CA PRO A 313 14.24 -6.38 -19.47
C PRO A 313 14.51 -4.90 -19.68
N GLY A 314 14.19 -4.06 -18.69
CA GLY A 314 14.49 -2.63 -18.69
C GLY A 314 15.15 -2.19 -17.39
N LYS A 315 15.83 -1.04 -17.43
CA LYS A 315 16.52 -0.43 -16.27
C LYS A 315 15.56 -0.07 -15.12
N PHE A 316 14.28 0.15 -15.45
CA PHE A 316 13.23 0.56 -14.50
C PHE A 316 12.16 -0.51 -14.30
N GLY A 317 12.42 -1.76 -14.72
CA GLY A 317 11.45 -2.84 -14.70
C GLY A 317 11.26 -3.48 -16.07
N ALA A 318 10.53 -4.58 -16.10
CA ALA A 318 10.16 -5.25 -17.35
C ALA A 318 9.14 -4.42 -18.13
N PHE A 319 9.22 -4.44 -19.45
CA PHE A 319 8.29 -3.74 -20.35
C PHE A 319 7.95 -4.61 -21.55
N ILE A 320 6.90 -4.28 -22.28
CA ILE A 320 6.54 -4.98 -23.52
C ILE A 320 7.21 -4.28 -24.69
N GLY A 321 7.95 -5.01 -25.51
CA GLY A 321 8.65 -4.47 -26.68
C GLY A 321 8.45 -5.30 -27.93
N CYS A 322 8.54 -4.64 -29.10
CA CYS A 322 8.49 -5.29 -30.41
C CYS A 322 9.77 -6.10 -30.69
N SER A 323 9.62 -7.29 -31.27
CA SER A 323 10.74 -8.13 -31.71
C SER A 323 11.54 -7.54 -32.87
N ASN A 324 10.94 -6.63 -33.65
CA ASN A 324 11.56 -6.03 -34.83
C ASN A 324 12.42 -4.79 -34.50
N TYR A 325 12.87 -4.64 -33.25
CA TYR A 325 13.85 -3.62 -32.88
C TYR A 325 15.22 -3.94 -33.51
N PRO A 326 15.97 -2.97 -34.08
CA PRO A 326 15.79 -1.52 -33.97
C PRO A 326 14.80 -0.87 -34.95
N ASP A 327 14.35 -1.58 -35.99
CA ASP A 327 13.48 -1.03 -37.04
C ASP A 327 12.08 -0.63 -36.54
N CYS A 328 11.62 -1.24 -35.44
CA CYS A 328 10.43 -0.85 -34.71
C CYS A 328 10.74 -0.62 -33.23
N ASN A 329 10.62 0.62 -32.78
CA ASN A 329 10.83 1.03 -31.39
C ASN A 329 9.54 1.03 -30.54
N TYR A 330 8.50 0.29 -30.95
CA TYR A 330 7.28 0.20 -30.16
C TYR A 330 7.57 -0.45 -28.81
N THR A 331 7.23 0.26 -27.75
CA THR A 331 7.26 -0.22 -26.38
C THR A 331 5.97 0.18 -25.67
N ARG A 332 5.55 -0.66 -24.73
CA ARG A 332 4.45 -0.38 -23.82
C ARG A 332 4.92 -0.76 -22.42
N GLN A 333 4.65 0.08 -21.44
CA GLN A 333 4.84 -0.32 -20.05
C GLN A 333 3.90 -1.50 -19.77
N LEU A 334 4.31 -2.45 -18.95
CA LEU A 334 3.36 -3.41 -18.42
C LEU A 334 2.29 -2.55 -17.71
N VAL A 335 1.05 -2.61 -18.21
CA VAL A 335 -0.14 -1.98 -17.63
C VAL A 335 -1.23 -3.01 -17.80
N VAL A 336 -1.60 -3.69 -16.71
CA VAL A 336 -2.63 -4.74 -16.72
C VAL A 336 -3.70 -4.46 -15.68
N ASN A 337 -4.41 -3.35 -15.85
CA ASN A 337 -5.76 -3.22 -15.32
C ASN A 337 -6.73 -3.49 -16.46
N GLY A 338 -7.71 -4.37 -16.23
CA GLY A 338 -8.74 -4.79 -17.19
C GLY A 338 -9.71 -3.70 -17.63
N ASP A 339 -9.35 -2.42 -17.47
CA ASP A 339 -9.97 -1.33 -18.20
C ASP A 339 -9.29 -1.29 -19.58
N ALA A 340 -9.85 -2.04 -20.52
CA ALA A 340 -9.49 -1.98 -21.94
C ALA A 340 -9.66 -0.56 -22.53
N SER A 341 -10.15 0.41 -21.75
CA SER A 341 -10.36 1.80 -22.13
C SER A 341 -9.30 2.80 -21.60
N ALA A 342 -8.23 2.35 -20.94
CA ALA A 342 -7.15 3.25 -20.49
C ALA A 342 -5.80 2.98 -21.18
N ALA A 343 -5.81 2.20 -22.26
CA ALA A 343 -4.64 1.93 -23.11
C ALA A 343 -4.76 2.67 -24.45
N GLU A 344 -5.10 3.96 -24.43
CA GLU A 344 -4.81 4.80 -25.58
C GLU A 344 -3.34 5.23 -25.54
N ASP A 345 -2.59 4.60 -26.43
CA ASP A 345 -1.48 5.18 -27.17
C ASP A 345 -0.24 5.63 -26.37
N ASN A 346 0.86 4.87 -26.49
CA ASN A 346 2.21 5.46 -26.34
C ASN A 346 2.65 6.20 -27.63
N GLY A 347 1.72 6.44 -28.56
CA GLY A 347 1.83 7.49 -29.55
C GLY A 347 1.73 8.88 -28.91
N PRO A 348 2.18 9.93 -29.60
CA PRO A 348 1.97 11.30 -29.15
C PRO A 348 0.47 11.59 -29.03
N ARG A 349 -0.04 11.84 -27.82
CA ARG A 349 -1.39 12.40 -27.65
C ARG A 349 -1.34 13.88 -28.02
N ILE A 350 -1.90 14.23 -29.16
CA ILE A 350 -1.91 15.60 -29.69
C ILE A 350 -2.91 16.43 -28.90
N LEU A 351 -2.48 17.56 -28.35
CA LEU A 351 -3.31 18.52 -27.63
C LEU A 351 -3.83 19.65 -28.52
N GLY A 352 -3.18 19.88 -29.66
CA GLY A 352 -3.50 20.93 -30.62
C GLY A 352 -2.24 21.51 -31.26
N GLN A 353 -2.38 22.68 -31.90
CA GLN A 353 -1.26 23.43 -32.48
C GLN A 353 -0.94 24.65 -31.63
N ASP A 354 0.34 24.97 -31.52
CA ASP A 354 0.79 26.21 -30.92
C ASP A 354 0.40 27.42 -31.80
N PRO A 355 -0.33 28.41 -31.28
CA PRO A 355 -0.79 29.55 -32.08
C PRO A 355 0.33 30.40 -32.69
N ASP A 356 1.51 30.43 -32.06
CA ASP A 356 2.63 31.25 -32.50
C ASP A 356 3.47 30.58 -33.60
N THR A 357 3.71 29.27 -33.47
CA THR A 357 4.58 28.52 -34.40
C THR A 357 3.82 27.67 -35.41
N GLY A 358 2.55 27.32 -35.15
CA GLY A 358 1.77 26.36 -35.93
C GLY A 358 2.20 24.91 -35.75
N GLU A 359 3.17 24.63 -34.88
CA GLU A 359 3.67 23.27 -34.63
C GLU A 359 2.74 22.50 -33.68
N GLU A 360 2.69 21.17 -33.84
CA GLU A 360 1.87 20.31 -33.00
C GLU A 360 2.43 20.22 -31.57
N VAL A 361 1.55 20.37 -30.59
CA VAL A 361 1.83 20.13 -29.17
C VAL A 361 1.32 18.74 -28.80
N SER A 362 2.19 17.91 -28.26
CA SER A 362 1.84 16.53 -27.87
C SER A 362 2.32 16.15 -26.47
N ILE A 363 1.56 15.30 -25.80
CA ILE A 363 1.97 14.58 -24.60
C ILE A 363 2.65 13.29 -25.03
N ARG A 364 3.82 13.02 -24.45
CA ARG A 364 4.64 11.84 -24.75
C ARG A 364 5.19 11.22 -23.46
N THR A 365 5.41 9.91 -23.50
CA THR A 365 6.05 9.16 -22.43
C THR A 365 7.54 8.99 -22.74
N GLY A 366 8.41 9.37 -21.80
CA GLY A 366 9.87 9.29 -21.98
C GLY A 366 10.58 8.64 -20.80
N ARG A 367 11.89 8.44 -20.95
CA ARG A 367 12.77 7.81 -19.92
C ARG A 367 12.75 8.47 -18.53
N PHE A 368 12.21 9.69 -18.42
CA PHE A 368 12.17 10.48 -17.20
C PHE A 368 10.73 10.84 -16.76
N GLY A 369 9.73 10.14 -17.30
CA GLY A 369 8.31 10.41 -17.05
C GLY A 369 7.61 11.04 -18.25
N VAL A 370 6.35 11.41 -18.04
CA VAL A 370 5.49 12.05 -19.05
C VAL A 370 5.92 13.51 -19.26
N TYR A 371 5.94 13.95 -20.51
CA TYR A 371 6.37 15.29 -20.89
C TYR A 371 5.54 15.82 -22.06
N VAL A 372 5.46 17.13 -22.17
CA VAL A 372 4.92 17.84 -23.33
C VAL A 372 6.04 18.17 -24.31
N GLN A 373 5.76 18.11 -25.61
CA GLN A 373 6.69 18.42 -26.69
C GLN A 373 6.03 19.29 -27.75
N LEU A 374 6.75 20.29 -28.26
CA LEU A 374 6.40 21.11 -29.42
C LEU A 374 7.15 20.61 -30.67
N GLY A 375 6.41 20.23 -31.71
CA GLY A 375 6.94 19.78 -33.00
C GLY A 375 7.76 18.49 -32.93
N ASP A 376 8.34 18.07 -34.05
CA ASP A 376 9.18 16.86 -34.18
C ASP A 376 10.57 17.13 -34.79
N GLY A 377 11.02 18.39 -34.76
CA GLY A 377 12.36 18.77 -35.24
C GLY A 377 13.50 18.11 -34.46
N GLU A 378 14.76 18.28 -34.92
CA GLU A 378 15.95 17.64 -34.32
C GLU A 378 16.17 17.95 -32.83
N LYS A 379 15.69 19.12 -32.36
CA LYS A 379 15.77 19.54 -30.95
C LYS A 379 14.44 20.17 -30.52
N PRO A 380 13.38 19.36 -30.40
CA PRO A 380 12.06 19.89 -30.13
C PRO A 380 12.00 20.39 -28.69
N ARG A 381 11.23 21.45 -28.45
CA ARG A 381 11.08 22.02 -27.11
C ARG A 381 10.27 21.06 -26.25
N ARG A 382 10.74 20.77 -25.04
CA ARG A 382 10.15 19.77 -24.14
C ARG A 382 10.06 20.28 -22.72
N SER A 383 9.01 19.86 -22.02
CA SER A 383 8.84 20.15 -20.59
C SER A 383 8.20 18.96 -19.88
N SER A 384 8.76 18.54 -18.75
CA SER A 384 8.20 17.45 -17.96
C SER A 384 6.89 17.87 -17.29
N ILE A 385 5.89 16.98 -17.26
CA ILE A 385 4.66 17.22 -16.52
C ILE A 385 4.98 17.16 -15.01
N PRO A 386 4.60 18.18 -14.22
CA PRO A 386 4.90 18.22 -12.79
C PRO A 386 4.21 17.09 -12.00
N LYS A 387 4.85 16.67 -10.90
CA LYS A 387 4.32 15.62 -10.02
C LYS A 387 3.02 16.10 -9.36
N GLY A 388 1.93 15.36 -9.56
CA GLY A 388 0.60 15.69 -9.03
C GLY A 388 -0.38 16.23 -10.08
N TRP A 389 0.08 16.51 -11.30
CA TRP A 389 -0.80 16.81 -12.43
C TRP A 389 -1.15 15.52 -13.18
N ASP A 390 -2.42 15.37 -13.55
CA ASP A 390 -2.87 14.26 -14.38
C ASP A 390 -2.59 14.57 -15.87
N ALA A 391 -1.80 13.71 -16.52
CA ALA A 391 -1.52 13.84 -17.94
C ALA A 391 -2.78 13.62 -18.80
N ALA A 392 -3.77 12.86 -18.29
CA ALA A 392 -5.01 12.60 -19.01
C ALA A 392 -5.91 13.84 -19.08
N GLU A 393 -5.83 14.73 -18.09
CA GLU A 393 -6.66 15.95 -18.01
C GLU A 393 -5.92 17.21 -18.49
N LEU A 394 -4.64 17.09 -18.88
CA LEU A 394 -3.83 18.23 -19.28
C LEU A 394 -4.36 18.90 -20.56
N THR A 395 -4.55 20.22 -20.49
CA THR A 395 -5.03 21.06 -21.60
C THR A 395 -3.88 21.60 -22.46
N LEU A 396 -4.20 22.04 -23.69
CA LEU A 396 -3.24 22.72 -24.58
C LEU A 396 -2.63 23.97 -23.92
N GLU A 397 -3.45 24.78 -23.26
CA GLU A 397 -3.00 26.02 -22.57
C GLU A 397 -1.97 25.71 -21.48
N GLN A 398 -2.21 24.68 -20.66
CA GLN A 398 -1.27 24.23 -19.64
C GLN A 398 0.01 23.66 -20.25
N ALA A 399 -0.08 22.94 -21.36
CA ALA A 399 1.09 22.43 -22.07
C ALA A 399 1.95 23.55 -22.65
N LEU A 400 1.34 24.57 -23.25
CA LEU A 400 2.03 25.76 -23.76
C LEU A 400 2.68 26.55 -22.62
N ALA A 401 1.99 26.69 -21.48
CA ALA A 401 2.57 27.31 -20.28
C ALA A 401 3.82 26.55 -19.81
N LEU A 402 3.79 25.22 -19.75
CA LEU A 402 4.95 24.39 -19.41
C LEU A 402 6.10 24.51 -20.41
N LEU A 403 5.78 24.59 -21.71
CA LEU A 403 6.77 24.76 -22.77
C LEU A 403 7.41 26.15 -22.75
N SER A 404 6.69 27.18 -22.28
CA SER A 404 7.20 28.55 -22.17
C SER A 404 8.29 28.73 -21.11
N LEU A 405 8.43 27.77 -20.18
CA LEU A 405 9.43 27.82 -19.13
C LEU A 405 10.87 27.65 -19.66
N PRO A 406 11.89 28.23 -19.00
CA PRO A 406 11.77 29.17 -17.86
C PRO A 406 11.23 30.54 -18.28
N ARG A 407 10.31 31.11 -17.49
CA ARG A 407 9.69 32.42 -17.73
C ARG A 407 10.49 33.53 -17.05
N GLU A 408 10.69 34.66 -17.72
CA GLU A 408 11.25 35.85 -17.09
C GLU A 408 10.23 36.52 -16.15
N VAL A 409 10.64 36.80 -14.92
CA VAL A 409 9.81 37.48 -13.90
C VAL A 409 10.06 39.00 -13.90
N GLY A 410 11.30 39.41 -14.19
CA GLY A 410 11.73 40.81 -14.25
C GLY A 410 13.15 41.02 -13.75
N ALA A 411 13.66 42.26 -13.83
CA ALA A 411 14.99 42.62 -13.33
C ALA A 411 15.00 42.75 -11.79
N HIS A 412 16.02 42.18 -11.14
CA HIS A 412 16.18 42.30 -9.70
C HIS A 412 16.47 43.76 -9.31
N PRO A 413 15.78 44.34 -8.29
CA PRO A 413 15.85 45.78 -7.98
C PRO A 413 17.27 46.29 -7.69
N GLU A 414 18.10 45.47 -7.04
CA GLU A 414 19.45 45.88 -6.62
C GLU A 414 20.54 45.62 -7.67
N THR A 415 20.42 44.54 -8.44
CA THR A 415 21.51 44.08 -9.33
C THR A 415 21.21 44.36 -10.79
N GLY A 416 19.96 44.70 -11.14
CA GLY A 416 19.49 44.92 -12.50
C GLY A 416 19.47 43.66 -13.39
N LYS A 417 19.96 42.51 -12.90
CA LYS A 417 20.01 41.26 -13.65
C LYS A 417 18.65 40.54 -13.63
N PRO A 418 18.31 39.77 -14.69
CA PRO A 418 17.00 39.12 -14.78
C PRO A 418 16.80 38.06 -13.70
N ILE A 419 15.54 37.91 -13.29
CA ILE A 419 15.04 36.81 -12.48
C ILE A 419 14.17 35.94 -13.40
N SER A 420 14.40 34.63 -13.37
CA SER A 420 13.58 33.65 -14.10
C SER A 420 12.89 32.68 -13.15
N ALA A 421 11.71 32.20 -13.51
CA ALA A 421 10.98 31.16 -12.79
C ALA A 421 10.89 29.90 -13.67
N GLY A 422 11.04 28.73 -13.06
CA GLY A 422 11.00 27.47 -13.79
C GLY A 422 10.84 26.25 -12.90
N ILE A 423 10.83 25.07 -13.52
CA ILE A 423 10.69 23.78 -12.83
C ILE A 423 11.95 22.96 -13.09
N GLY A 424 12.62 22.57 -12.00
CA GLY A 424 13.85 21.79 -12.06
C GLY A 424 13.68 20.41 -11.43
N ARG A 425 14.76 19.62 -11.43
CA ARG A 425 14.79 18.26 -10.82
C ARG A 425 14.38 18.19 -9.34
N TYR A 426 14.42 19.32 -8.63
CA TYR A 426 14.09 19.42 -7.19
C TYR A 426 12.79 20.20 -6.94
N GLY A 427 12.00 20.46 -8.00
CA GLY A 427 10.76 21.20 -7.92
C GLY A 427 10.83 22.62 -8.49
N PRO A 428 9.78 23.43 -8.25
CA PRO A 428 9.63 24.77 -8.78
C PRO A 428 10.61 25.76 -8.12
N PHE A 429 11.17 26.68 -8.90
CA PHE A 429 12.20 27.61 -8.43
C PHE A 429 12.16 28.98 -9.13
N VAL A 430 12.79 29.97 -8.48
CA VAL A 430 13.28 31.20 -9.11
C VAL A 430 14.81 31.22 -9.17
N LEU A 431 15.38 31.75 -10.24
CA LEU A 431 16.81 31.82 -10.48
C LEU A 431 17.23 33.26 -10.75
N HIS A 432 18.24 33.72 -10.01
CA HIS A 432 18.88 35.00 -10.18
C HIS A 432 20.39 34.87 -9.99
N ASP A 433 21.18 35.22 -11.00
CA ASP A 433 22.66 35.26 -10.93
C ASP A 433 23.31 34.00 -10.33
N GLY A 434 22.80 32.82 -10.73
CA GLY A 434 23.27 31.51 -10.23
C GLY A 434 22.69 31.08 -8.89
N GLN A 435 21.92 31.94 -8.21
CA GLN A 435 21.18 31.61 -6.99
C GLN A 435 19.77 31.14 -7.31
N TYR A 436 19.44 29.93 -6.85
CA TYR A 436 18.11 29.36 -6.95
C TYR A 436 17.35 29.60 -5.65
N ALA A 437 16.04 29.85 -5.66
CA ALA A 437 15.19 29.71 -4.47
C ALA A 437 13.95 28.89 -4.82
N ASN A 438 13.51 28.04 -3.90
CA ASN A 438 12.39 27.13 -4.15
C ASN A 438 11.07 27.89 -3.98
N LEU A 439 10.11 27.60 -4.86
CA LEU A 439 8.72 28.02 -4.72
C LEU A 439 7.92 26.92 -4.01
N SER A 440 6.74 27.28 -3.48
CA SER A 440 5.90 26.39 -2.68
C SER A 440 5.10 25.40 -3.52
N SER A 441 4.71 25.81 -4.74
CA SER A 441 3.96 24.97 -5.67
C SER A 441 4.32 25.25 -7.13
N VAL A 442 3.82 24.39 -8.01
CA VAL A 442 4.01 24.50 -9.47
C VAL A 442 3.23 25.69 -10.02
N GLU A 443 2.05 25.94 -9.48
CA GLU A 443 1.14 27.03 -9.85
C GLU A 443 1.78 28.40 -9.57
N GLU A 444 2.57 28.49 -8.49
CA GLU A 444 3.33 29.69 -8.15
C GLU A 444 4.35 30.05 -9.25
N VAL A 445 4.90 29.09 -10.00
CA VAL A 445 5.86 29.36 -11.09
C VAL A 445 5.27 30.27 -12.18
N PHE A 446 3.99 30.08 -12.49
CA PHE A 446 3.31 30.80 -13.57
C PHE A 446 2.83 32.20 -13.12
N SER A 447 2.62 32.39 -11.83
CA SER A 447 2.02 33.60 -11.25
C SER A 447 2.99 34.44 -10.42
N VAL A 448 4.18 33.94 -10.09
CA VAL A 448 5.14 34.63 -9.24
C VAL A 448 5.52 36.00 -9.84
N GLY A 449 5.30 37.04 -9.03
CA GLY A 449 5.70 38.41 -9.34
C GLY A 449 7.06 38.77 -8.74
N LEU A 450 7.61 39.91 -9.17
CA LEU A 450 8.96 40.37 -8.80
C LEU A 450 9.19 40.42 -7.28
N ASN A 451 8.25 40.99 -6.53
CA ASN A 451 8.36 41.13 -5.06
C ASN A 451 8.50 39.77 -4.37
N ARG A 452 7.70 38.79 -4.80
CA ARG A 452 7.72 37.43 -4.25
C ARG A 452 9.01 36.69 -4.63
N ALA A 453 9.48 36.86 -5.87
CA ALA A 453 10.72 36.25 -6.32
C ALA A 453 11.96 36.80 -5.57
N VAL A 454 12.04 38.12 -5.37
CA VAL A 454 13.10 38.77 -4.58
C VAL A 454 13.06 38.30 -3.12
N SER A 455 11.86 38.23 -2.52
CA SER A 455 11.68 37.71 -1.16
C SER A 455 12.17 36.26 -1.03
N ALA A 456 11.81 35.37 -1.97
CA ALA A 456 12.26 33.97 -1.96
C ALA A 456 13.79 33.84 -2.05
N LEU A 457 14.43 34.67 -2.88
CA LEU A 457 15.89 34.73 -3.02
C LEU A 457 16.56 35.23 -1.73
N ALA A 458 16.02 36.29 -1.12
CA ALA A 458 16.52 36.86 0.13
C ALA A 458 16.41 35.89 1.32
N GLU A 459 15.27 35.20 1.46
CA GLU A 459 15.07 34.20 2.52
C GLU A 459 16.10 33.06 2.43
N LYS A 460 16.42 32.62 1.21
CA LYS A 460 17.44 31.58 1.03
C LYS A 460 18.85 32.11 1.32
N ALA A 461 19.17 33.33 0.92
CA ALA A 461 20.44 33.97 1.26
C ALA A 461 20.59 34.12 2.79
N GLY A 462 19.52 34.47 3.50
CA GLY A 462 19.47 34.50 4.97
C GLY A 462 19.67 33.13 5.62
N LYS A 463 18.98 32.10 5.12
CA LYS A 463 19.16 30.70 5.58
C LYS A 463 20.55 30.14 5.26
N ALA A 464 21.23 30.63 4.22
CA ALA A 464 22.61 30.28 3.92
C ALA A 464 23.60 30.92 4.91
N ARG A 465 23.35 32.17 5.34
CA ARG A 465 24.12 32.82 6.42
C ARG A 465 23.95 32.14 7.77
N ALA A 466 22.73 31.69 8.10
CA ALA A 466 22.43 30.95 9.33
C ALA A 466 22.98 29.51 9.36
N ARG A 467 23.47 28.98 8.23
CA ARG A 467 24.10 27.64 8.12
C ARG A 467 25.61 27.64 8.32
N THR A 468 26.21 28.80 8.55
CA THR A 468 27.61 28.90 9.00
C THR A 468 27.63 28.65 10.50
N ALA A 469 28.43 27.69 10.98
CA ALA A 469 28.48 27.33 12.39
C ALA A 469 28.73 28.58 13.26
N SER A 470 27.73 28.99 14.03
CA SER A 470 27.86 30.14 14.94
C SER A 470 28.65 29.70 16.16
N THR A 471 29.73 30.42 16.47
CA THR A 471 30.48 30.23 17.72
C THR A 471 29.56 30.59 18.89
N ILE A 472 29.28 29.60 19.75
CA ILE A 472 28.51 29.76 20.97
C ILE A 472 29.41 30.38 22.04
N ARG A 473 30.64 29.83 22.21
CA ARG A 473 31.59 30.28 23.22
C ARG A 473 33.03 29.94 22.83
N THR A 474 33.98 30.81 23.17
CA THR A 474 35.42 30.53 23.07
C THR A 474 35.95 30.27 24.47
N LEU A 475 36.50 29.06 24.71
CA LEU A 475 36.95 28.62 26.03
C LEU A 475 38.45 28.91 26.27
N GLY A 476 39.24 29.10 25.20
CA GLY A 476 40.67 29.42 25.29
C GLY A 476 41.57 28.22 25.00
N THR A 477 42.84 28.29 25.37
CA THR A 477 43.83 27.22 25.18
C THR A 477 43.92 26.31 26.40
N PHE A 478 44.16 25.02 26.20
CA PHE A 478 44.28 24.03 27.27
C PHE A 478 45.51 23.15 27.04
N ASP A 479 46.26 22.85 28.10
CA ASP A 479 47.47 22.01 28.00
C ASP A 479 47.11 20.60 27.52
N GLY A 480 47.75 20.16 26.43
CA GLY A 480 47.47 18.87 25.78
C GLY A 480 46.51 18.95 24.58
N VAL A 481 45.98 20.13 24.24
CA VAL A 481 45.19 20.35 23.02
C VAL A 481 45.80 21.48 22.17
N ASP A 482 46.18 21.15 20.93
CA ASP A 482 46.70 22.15 19.99
C ASP A 482 45.61 23.13 19.53
N GLY A 483 45.74 24.40 19.90
CA GLY A 483 44.87 25.49 19.44
C GLY A 483 43.78 25.90 20.45
N ALA A 484 43.11 27.02 20.18
CA ALA A 484 42.02 27.51 21.03
C ALA A 484 40.76 26.65 20.85
N ILE A 485 40.14 26.29 21.97
CA ILE A 485 38.91 25.49 22.02
C ILE A 485 37.70 26.41 21.92
N GLU A 486 36.81 26.09 20.98
CA GLU A 486 35.55 26.80 20.73
C GLU A 486 34.37 25.83 20.74
N VAL A 487 33.25 26.25 21.33
CA VAL A 487 31.95 25.59 21.24
C VAL A 487 31.16 26.23 20.10
N LYS A 488 30.66 25.43 19.15
CA LYS A 488 29.89 25.91 17.99
C LYS A 488 28.58 25.15 17.81
N SER A 489 27.59 25.81 17.23
CA SER A 489 26.35 25.15 16.79
C SER A 489 26.50 24.67 15.34
N GLY A 490 26.20 23.39 15.07
CA GLY A 490 26.35 22.78 13.75
C GLY A 490 25.10 22.02 13.28
N ARG A 491 25.12 21.58 12.02
CA ARG A 491 24.01 20.85 11.37
C ARG A 491 23.51 19.61 12.13
N TYR A 492 24.36 18.99 12.95
CA TYR A 492 24.07 17.75 13.67
C TYR A 492 24.04 17.93 15.20
N GLY A 493 23.89 19.18 15.67
CA GLY A 493 23.95 19.54 17.08
C GLY A 493 25.22 20.31 17.45
N PRO A 494 25.33 20.77 18.71
CA PRO A 494 26.49 21.50 19.22
C PRO A 494 27.75 20.62 19.25
N TYR A 495 28.92 21.24 19.08
CA TYR A 495 30.21 20.55 19.07
C TYR A 495 31.34 21.46 19.55
N VAL A 496 32.41 20.86 20.08
CA VAL A 496 33.66 21.55 20.42
C VAL A 496 34.70 21.36 19.33
N THR A 497 35.51 22.38 19.09
CA THR A 497 36.56 22.37 18.06
C THR A 497 37.81 23.11 18.51
N ASN A 498 38.99 22.61 18.13
CA ASN A 498 40.27 23.35 18.21
C ASN A 498 40.72 23.90 16.84
N GLY A 499 39.79 24.00 15.88
CA GLY A 499 40.06 24.39 14.50
C GLY A 499 40.52 23.23 13.59
N LYS A 500 41.04 22.13 14.15
CA LYS A 500 41.46 20.93 13.39
C LYS A 500 40.53 19.73 13.63
N ILE A 501 40.11 19.51 14.87
CA ILE A 501 39.30 18.37 15.30
C ILE A 501 37.96 18.88 15.81
N ASN A 502 36.86 18.27 15.35
CA ASN A 502 35.50 18.62 15.76
C ASN A 502 34.87 17.45 16.54
N ALA A 503 34.64 17.60 17.84
CA ALA A 503 33.99 16.61 18.69
C ALA A 503 32.56 17.03 19.05
N THR A 504 31.59 16.18 18.69
CA THR A 504 30.16 16.42 18.95
C THR A 504 29.90 16.40 20.45
N LEU A 505 29.11 17.36 20.94
CA LEU A 505 28.71 17.40 22.35
C LEU A 505 27.67 16.28 22.62
N PRO A 506 27.89 15.41 23.63
CA PRO A 506 26.86 14.50 24.11
C PRO A 506 25.63 15.26 24.62
N LYS A 507 24.44 14.64 24.52
CA LYS A 507 23.17 15.25 24.97
C LYS A 507 23.12 15.59 26.47
N SER A 508 24.01 15.01 27.27
CA SER A 508 24.11 15.23 28.72
C SER A 508 24.90 16.48 29.10
N LEU A 509 25.58 17.13 28.15
CA LEU A 509 26.39 18.33 28.38
C LEU A 509 25.75 19.52 27.67
N GLU A 510 25.57 20.63 28.39
CA GLU A 510 25.02 21.86 27.84
C GLU A 510 26.13 22.73 27.22
N PRO A 511 25.95 23.21 25.97
CA PRO A 511 26.95 24.02 25.27
C PRO A 511 27.38 25.30 25.98
N GLU A 512 26.50 25.87 26.80
CA GLU A 512 26.69 27.13 27.49
C GLU A 512 27.55 26.98 28.76
N THR A 513 27.48 25.81 29.41
CA THR A 513 28.04 25.58 30.76
C THR A 513 29.23 24.63 30.79
N ILE A 514 29.53 23.93 29.69
CA ILE A 514 30.67 23.01 29.59
C ILE A 514 32.01 23.67 30.00
N SER A 515 32.82 22.94 30.77
CA SER A 515 34.13 23.40 31.21
C SER A 515 35.21 23.23 30.12
N ILE A 516 36.34 23.93 30.26
CA ILE A 516 37.45 23.81 29.30
C ILE A 516 38.10 22.42 29.36
N GLU A 517 38.14 21.80 30.54
CA GLU A 517 38.67 20.45 30.78
C GLU A 517 37.81 19.39 30.08
N GLU A 518 36.48 19.49 30.20
CA GLU A 518 35.52 18.58 29.56
C GLU A 518 35.58 18.70 28.04
N ALA A 519 35.65 19.93 27.53
CA ALA A 519 35.79 20.21 26.10
C ALA A 519 37.12 19.67 25.54
N ALA A 520 38.22 19.83 26.28
CA ALA A 520 39.52 19.29 25.91
C ALA A 520 39.51 17.76 25.86
N ALA A 521 38.91 17.10 26.86
CA ALA A 521 38.80 15.65 26.91
C ALA A 521 38.03 15.07 25.71
N LEU A 522 36.97 15.75 25.25
CA LEU A 522 36.24 15.34 24.04
C LEU A 522 37.08 15.45 22.76
N ILE A 523 37.94 16.47 22.67
CA ILE A 523 38.84 16.65 21.53
C ILE A 523 39.94 15.58 21.53
N VAL A 524 40.57 15.32 22.68
CA VAL A 524 41.61 14.28 22.83
C VAL A 524 41.04 12.90 22.51
N LYS A 525 39.89 12.54 23.11
CA LYS A 525 39.21 11.26 22.85
C LYS A 525 38.89 11.07 21.36
N LYS A 526 38.56 12.15 20.65
CA LYS A 526 38.27 12.08 19.21
C LYS A 526 39.54 12.05 18.34
N ALA A 527 40.64 12.61 18.81
CA ALA A 527 41.95 12.47 18.19
C ALA A 527 42.41 11.00 18.26
N GLU A 528 42.27 10.37 19.44
CA GLU A 528 42.62 8.96 19.69
C GLU A 528 41.75 7.98 18.90
N ALA A 529 40.47 8.30 18.67
CA ALA A 529 39.54 7.48 17.91
C ALA A 529 39.78 7.48 16.37
N GLY A 530 40.89 8.03 15.88
CA GLY A 530 41.32 7.87 14.49
C GLY A 530 40.60 8.77 13.49
N GLY A 531 40.72 10.09 13.63
CA GLY A 531 40.25 11.06 12.64
C GLY A 531 41.25 11.28 11.50
N GLY A 532 41.15 10.51 10.39
CA GLY A 532 42.02 10.73 9.23
C GLY A 532 41.77 9.92 7.95
N LYS A 533 40.54 9.63 7.53
CA LYS A 533 40.32 9.14 6.15
C LYS A 533 40.45 10.30 5.15
N LYS A 534 41.59 10.36 4.45
CA LYS A 534 41.78 11.17 3.23
C LYS A 534 40.66 10.89 2.23
N LYS A 535 39.98 11.93 1.74
CA LYS A 535 39.11 11.83 0.55
C LYS A 535 39.99 11.51 -0.66
N ALA A 536 39.74 10.36 -1.30
CA ALA A 536 40.29 10.04 -2.61
C ALA A 536 39.80 11.07 -3.65
N GLY A 537 40.72 11.60 -4.44
CA GLY A 537 40.44 12.54 -5.52
C GLY A 537 39.54 11.92 -6.59
N ARG A 538 38.50 12.65 -6.97
CA ARG A 538 37.60 12.31 -8.07
C ARG A 538 38.34 12.50 -9.39
N LYS A 539 38.67 11.40 -10.09
CA LYS A 539 39.08 11.44 -11.51
C LYS A 539 37.92 12.00 -12.34
N LYS A 540 38.21 13.01 -13.16
CA LYS A 540 37.32 13.49 -14.22
C LYS A 540 37.33 12.45 -15.35
N SER A 541 36.13 12.06 -15.80
CA SER A 541 35.88 11.58 -17.17
C SER A 541 34.96 12.59 -17.83
#